data_AF-A0A7X8VU49-F1
#
_entry.id   AF-A0A7X8VU49-F1
#
_cell.length_a   1.000
_cell.length_b   1.000
_cell.length_c   1.000
_cell.angle_alpha   90.00
_cell.angle_beta   90.00
_cell.angle_gamma   90.00
#
_symmetry.space_group_name_H-M   'P 1'
#
loop_
_entity.id
_entity.type
_entity.pdbx_description
1 polymer ?
#
loop_
_entity_poly.entity_id
_entity_poly.type
_entity_poly.pdbx_seq_one_letter_code
_entity_poly.pdbx_strand_id
1 'polypeptide(L)'
;MNYVFQVTEKDQHILLDYYSDIMVEPGSEHVAYLFKSDDITVTLYKTGKVVLQGPSSRDDYLMFSEVLGFTPIKEPPLKEETQKPDRPYPEKQIKAIGSDEVGTGDFFGPVVVCATYLTPGDYAFLESEGVKDSKSLMDEQITSIASLIMPRVSHQILVTDNHKYNDLIRLGYNMNKIKAYLHNHAILKLVSRHKGDVEKVIVDEFCSKNHYFAYLKDKQVYENIIFQTEAESKYLSVAAASIIARDAFLKEMAILSDKIGIRLPLGAGPAVDLIGKRIALEKGFSVFDQIAKCNFKNLEKIKAMM
;
A
#
# COMPACT_ATOMS: atom_id res chain seq x y z
N MET A 1 -12.56 10.14 -6.94
CA MET A 1 -12.62 11.61 -6.75
C MET A 1 -11.82 12.26 -7.87
N ASN A 2 -12.08 13.52 -8.22
CA ASN A 2 -11.29 14.23 -9.25
C ASN A 2 -10.45 15.30 -8.56
N TYR A 3 -9.15 15.35 -8.85
CA TYR A 3 -8.26 16.38 -8.34
C TYR A 3 -7.92 17.38 -9.44
N VAL A 4 -7.85 18.66 -9.08
CA VAL A 4 -7.67 19.76 -10.04
C VAL A 4 -6.64 20.74 -9.51
N PHE A 5 -5.71 21.12 -10.36
CA PHE A 5 -4.74 22.19 -10.10
C PHE A 5 -4.41 22.95 -11.39
N GLN A 6 -3.63 24.01 -11.25
CA GLN A 6 -3.23 24.89 -12.33
C GLN A 6 -1.70 24.82 -12.48
N VAL A 7 -1.21 24.68 -13.71
CA VAL A 7 0.22 24.73 -14.04
C VAL A 7 0.54 25.91 -14.94
N THR A 8 1.72 26.49 -14.76
CA THR A 8 2.24 27.53 -15.65
C THR A 8 2.78 26.91 -16.92
N GLU A 9 2.86 27.66 -18.03
CA GLU A 9 3.49 27.16 -19.27
C GLU A 9 4.92 26.65 -19.04
N LYS A 10 5.67 27.28 -18.13
CA LYS A 10 7.03 26.87 -17.81
C LYS A 10 7.09 25.52 -17.11
N ASP A 11 6.05 25.15 -16.34
CA ASP A 11 6.03 23.92 -15.54
C ASP A 11 5.33 22.76 -16.25
N GLN A 12 4.71 23.01 -17.41
CA GLN A 12 4.03 21.96 -18.18
C GLN A 12 4.97 20.81 -18.55
N HIS A 13 6.24 21.10 -18.83
CA HIS A 13 7.23 20.07 -19.14
C HIS A 13 7.34 19.00 -18.05
N ILE A 14 7.13 19.35 -16.77
CA ILE A 14 7.16 18.40 -15.66
C ILE A 14 6.07 17.33 -15.84
N LEU A 15 4.87 17.72 -16.27
CA LEU A 15 3.78 16.78 -16.57
C LEU A 15 4.05 15.97 -17.84
N LEU A 16 4.59 16.61 -18.89
CA LEU A 16 4.89 15.96 -20.16
C LEU A 16 5.97 14.88 -19.98
N ASP A 17 7.02 15.20 -19.25
CA ASP A 17 8.12 14.29 -18.94
C ASP A 17 7.64 13.16 -18.01
N TYR A 18 6.75 13.47 -17.06
CA TYR A 18 6.22 12.51 -16.11
C TYR A 18 5.30 11.47 -16.76
N TYR A 19 4.36 11.90 -17.59
CA TYR A 19 3.33 11.03 -18.17
C TYR A 19 3.62 10.59 -19.61
N SER A 20 4.85 10.79 -20.10
CA SER A 20 5.24 10.55 -21.50
C SER A 20 4.81 9.17 -22.02
N ASP A 21 4.98 8.14 -21.18
CA ASP A 21 4.77 6.74 -21.56
C ASP A 21 3.29 6.37 -21.74
N ILE A 22 2.39 7.18 -21.19
CA ILE A 22 0.94 6.94 -21.22
C ILE A 22 0.20 8.04 -21.98
N MET A 23 0.91 8.83 -22.78
CA MET A 23 0.34 9.88 -23.61
C MET A 23 -0.50 9.29 -24.74
N VAL A 24 -1.71 9.83 -24.92
CA VAL A 24 -2.64 9.43 -25.98
C VAL A 24 -3.17 10.66 -26.70
N GLU A 25 -3.66 10.48 -27.93
CA GLU A 25 -4.25 11.59 -28.67
C GLU A 25 -5.52 12.12 -27.97
N PRO A 26 -5.64 13.43 -27.74
CA PRO A 26 -6.80 14.01 -27.12
C PRO A 26 -8.00 14.01 -28.07
N GLY A 27 -9.17 13.59 -27.58
CA GLY A 27 -10.42 13.59 -28.35
C GLY A 27 -11.14 14.94 -28.46
N SER A 28 -10.55 16.04 -27.97
CA SER A 28 -11.17 17.38 -27.94
C SER A 28 -10.14 18.48 -28.17
N GLU A 29 -10.49 19.48 -28.98
CA GLU A 29 -9.62 20.62 -29.32
C GLU A 29 -9.22 21.50 -28.13
N HIS A 30 -9.93 21.41 -27.00
CA HIS A 30 -9.63 22.19 -25.78
C HIS A 30 -8.58 21.52 -24.88
N VAL A 31 -8.29 20.23 -25.13
CA VAL A 31 -7.29 19.46 -24.40
C VAL A 31 -5.96 19.61 -25.12
N ALA A 32 -4.94 20.08 -24.39
CA ALA A 32 -3.58 20.18 -24.91
C ALA A 32 -2.91 18.80 -24.89
N TYR A 33 -3.03 18.09 -23.77
CA TYR A 33 -2.44 16.76 -23.58
C TYR A 33 -3.39 15.87 -22.78
N LEU A 34 -3.46 14.60 -23.17
CA LEU A 34 -4.24 13.56 -22.50
C LEU A 34 -3.32 12.37 -22.21
N PHE A 35 -3.40 11.86 -20.98
CA PHE A 35 -2.62 10.71 -20.53
C PHE A 35 -3.57 9.69 -19.89
N LYS A 36 -3.42 8.41 -20.24
CA LYS A 36 -4.31 7.35 -19.79
C LYS A 36 -3.59 6.06 -19.48
N SER A 37 -3.83 5.52 -18.29
CA SER A 37 -3.57 4.15 -17.88
C SER A 37 -4.82 3.55 -17.20
N ASP A 38 -4.73 2.30 -16.73
CA ASP A 38 -5.80 1.65 -15.96
C ASP A 38 -6.06 2.35 -14.62
N ASP A 39 -5.05 3.01 -14.05
CA ASP A 39 -5.09 3.59 -12.70
C ASP A 39 -5.23 5.12 -12.68
N ILE A 40 -4.99 5.81 -13.80
CA ILE A 40 -5.10 7.26 -13.87
C ILE A 40 -5.47 7.78 -15.27
N THR A 41 -6.29 8.82 -15.29
CA THR A 41 -6.49 9.70 -16.44
C THR A 41 -6.09 11.11 -16.07
N VAL A 42 -5.20 11.70 -16.86
CA VAL A 42 -4.72 13.08 -16.67
C VAL A 42 -5.04 13.90 -17.90
N THR A 43 -5.77 15.00 -17.69
CA THR A 43 -6.15 15.93 -18.76
C THR A 43 -5.54 17.28 -18.48
N LEU A 44 -4.61 17.71 -19.34
CA LEU A 44 -4.05 19.07 -19.34
C LEU A 44 -4.76 19.89 -20.43
N TYR A 45 -5.50 20.91 -20.00
CA TYR A 45 -6.19 21.83 -20.90
C TYR A 45 -5.24 22.92 -21.42
N LYS A 46 -5.55 23.49 -22.58
CA LYS A 46 -4.81 24.65 -23.14
C LYS A 46 -4.75 25.86 -22.20
N THR A 47 -5.67 25.93 -21.25
CA THR A 47 -5.70 26.97 -20.20
C THR A 47 -4.69 26.74 -19.08
N GLY A 48 -3.94 25.63 -19.08
CA GLY A 48 -3.04 25.22 -17.99
C GLY A 48 -3.75 24.50 -16.82
N LYS A 49 -5.06 24.28 -16.91
CA LYS A 49 -5.80 23.49 -15.93
C LYS A 49 -5.45 22.01 -16.09
N VAL A 50 -5.15 21.33 -14.98
CA VAL A 50 -4.92 19.88 -14.93
C VAL A 50 -6.04 19.23 -14.15
N VAL A 51 -6.57 18.13 -14.68
CA VAL A 51 -7.55 17.28 -14.01
C VAL A 51 -6.99 15.86 -13.91
N LEU A 52 -6.91 15.34 -12.69
CA LEU A 52 -6.51 13.97 -12.38
C LEU A 52 -7.74 13.17 -11.94
N GLN A 53 -7.90 11.98 -12.50
CA GLN A 53 -9.00 11.06 -12.20
C GLN A 53 -8.47 9.63 -12.11
N GLY A 54 -9.07 8.82 -11.25
CA GLY A 54 -8.71 7.40 -11.06
C GLY A 54 -8.11 7.10 -9.68
N PRO A 55 -7.88 5.82 -9.36
CA PRO A 55 -7.35 5.39 -8.06
C PRO A 55 -6.07 6.13 -7.62
N SER A 56 -5.16 6.40 -8.54
CA SER A 56 -3.86 7.04 -8.24
C SER A 56 -3.91 8.58 -8.23
N SER A 57 -5.08 9.18 -8.50
CA SER A 57 -5.20 10.63 -8.70
C SER A 57 -4.88 11.48 -7.47
N ARG A 58 -5.11 10.94 -6.26
CA ARG A 58 -4.80 11.62 -4.99
C ARG A 58 -3.29 11.73 -4.77
N ASP A 59 -2.57 10.63 -4.97
CA ASP A 59 -1.13 10.57 -4.74
C ASP A 59 -0.39 11.47 -5.72
N ASP A 60 -0.77 11.44 -7.00
CA ASP A 60 -0.21 12.34 -8.01
C ASP A 60 -0.55 13.81 -7.73
N TYR A 61 -1.78 14.12 -7.30
CA TYR A 61 -2.16 15.49 -6.92
C TYR A 61 -1.27 16.03 -5.80
N LEU A 62 -1.07 15.21 -4.79
CA LEU A 62 -0.27 15.57 -3.63
C LEU A 62 1.21 15.67 -3.98
N MET A 63 1.73 14.79 -4.83
CA MET A 63 3.08 14.90 -5.36
C MET A 63 3.28 16.19 -6.16
N PHE A 64 2.39 16.53 -7.08
CA PHE A 64 2.48 17.79 -7.84
C PHE A 64 2.32 19.01 -6.93
N SER A 65 1.55 18.92 -5.85
CA SER A 65 1.45 20.01 -4.87
C SER A 65 2.79 20.36 -4.24
N GLU A 66 3.64 19.34 -4.03
CA GLU A 66 4.97 19.52 -3.47
C GLU A 66 6.01 19.91 -4.51
N VAL A 67 5.97 19.25 -5.68
CA VAL A 67 6.91 19.53 -6.79
C VAL A 67 6.69 20.95 -7.33
N LEU A 68 5.43 21.39 -7.45
CA LEU A 68 5.05 22.70 -7.99
C LEU A 68 4.81 23.75 -6.89
N GLY A 69 4.81 23.37 -5.62
CA GLY A 69 4.69 24.29 -4.49
C GLY A 69 3.30 24.93 -4.33
N PHE A 70 2.21 24.23 -4.67
CA PHE A 70 0.84 24.70 -4.42
C PHE A 70 0.20 24.03 -3.20
N THR A 71 -0.78 24.69 -2.58
CA THR A 71 -1.49 24.15 -1.41
C THR A 71 -2.64 23.22 -1.82
N PRO A 72 -2.67 21.96 -1.35
CA PRO A 72 -3.79 21.04 -1.59
C PRO A 72 -5.11 21.57 -1.02
N ILE A 73 -6.20 21.40 -1.77
CA ILE A 73 -7.56 21.72 -1.27
C ILE A 73 -7.96 20.63 -0.26
N LYS A 74 -8.40 21.01 0.94
CA LYS A 74 -8.94 20.08 1.95
C LYS A 74 -10.24 19.44 1.43
N GLU A 75 -10.29 18.11 1.43
CA GLU A 75 -11.46 17.35 0.99
C GLU A 75 -12.66 17.50 1.96
N PRO A 76 -13.90 17.55 1.47
CA PRO A 76 -15.08 17.31 2.30
C PRO A 76 -15.20 15.80 2.63
N PRO A 77 -15.73 15.44 3.81
CA PRO A 77 -15.92 14.04 4.18
C PRO A 77 -16.88 13.34 3.21
N LEU A 78 -16.49 12.17 2.72
CA LEU A 78 -17.34 11.29 1.90
C LEU A 78 -18.54 10.80 2.72
N LYS A 79 -19.73 10.89 2.12
CA LYS A 79 -20.98 10.37 2.71
C LYS A 79 -20.86 8.85 2.88
N GLU A 80 -21.22 8.38 4.07
CA GLU A 80 -21.41 6.96 4.38
C GLU A 80 -22.47 6.36 3.45
N GLU A 81 -22.08 5.40 2.61
CA GLU A 81 -23.05 4.52 1.95
C GLU A 81 -23.53 3.47 2.96
N THR A 82 -24.80 3.59 3.33
CA THR A 82 -25.52 2.63 4.16
C THR A 82 -25.88 1.35 3.39
N GLN A 83 -25.67 0.24 4.09
CA GLN A 83 -26.23 -1.12 3.94
C GLN A 83 -25.63 -2.07 2.89
N LYS A 84 -25.21 -3.22 3.44
CA LYS A 84 -24.44 -4.32 2.84
C LYS A 84 -25.35 -5.35 2.16
N PRO A 85 -24.88 -6.05 1.11
CA PRO A 85 -25.28 -7.44 0.92
C PRO A 85 -24.65 -8.28 2.04
N ASP A 86 -25.43 -9.19 2.63
CA ASP A 86 -24.96 -10.22 3.54
C ASP A 86 -23.86 -11.03 2.82
N ARG A 87 -22.58 -10.74 3.10
CA ARG A 87 -21.47 -11.54 2.58
C ARG A 87 -21.36 -12.76 3.49
N PRO A 88 -21.65 -13.98 3.02
CA PRO A 88 -21.43 -15.16 3.84
C PRO A 88 -19.92 -15.41 3.94
N TYR A 89 -19.28 -14.82 4.95
CA TYR A 89 -17.91 -15.16 5.31
C TYR A 89 -17.87 -16.64 5.74
N PRO A 90 -17.17 -17.53 5.02
CA PRO A 90 -17.16 -18.97 5.31
C PRO A 90 -16.65 -19.31 6.72
N GLU A 91 -15.92 -18.38 7.32
CA GLU A 91 -15.27 -18.50 8.61
C GLU A 91 -15.97 -17.73 9.75
N LYS A 92 -17.16 -17.17 9.50
CA LYS A 92 -17.97 -16.42 10.49
C LYS A 92 -18.27 -17.16 11.79
N GLN A 93 -18.29 -18.50 11.74
CA GLN A 93 -18.65 -19.36 12.87
C GLN A 93 -17.45 -20.04 13.54
N ILE A 94 -16.22 -19.67 13.15
CA ILE A 94 -15.00 -20.32 13.66
C ILE A 94 -13.96 -19.30 14.11
N LYS A 95 -12.96 -19.78 14.84
CA LYS A 95 -11.77 -19.03 15.24
C LYS A 95 -10.73 -19.08 14.12
N ALA A 96 -10.53 -17.94 13.45
CA ALA A 96 -9.71 -17.88 12.26
C ALA A 96 -8.58 -16.86 12.41
N ILE A 97 -7.39 -17.23 11.92
CA ILE A 97 -6.32 -16.27 11.66
C ILE A 97 -6.35 -15.91 10.18
N GLY A 98 -6.32 -14.61 9.88
CA GLY A 98 -6.10 -14.09 8.55
C GLY A 98 -4.81 -13.27 8.51
N SER A 99 -4.05 -13.32 7.42
CA SER A 99 -2.88 -12.47 7.25
C SER A 99 -2.78 -11.88 5.87
N ASP A 100 -2.30 -10.64 5.80
CA ASP A 100 -2.10 -9.88 4.57
C ASP A 100 -0.88 -8.94 4.72
N GLU A 101 -0.42 -8.39 3.60
CA GLU A 101 0.72 -7.49 3.55
C GLU A 101 0.49 -6.24 2.70
N VAL A 102 1.33 -5.24 2.92
CA VAL A 102 1.37 -4.01 2.14
C VAL A 102 2.81 -3.49 2.05
N GLY A 103 3.07 -2.55 1.15
CA GLY A 103 4.38 -1.95 0.97
C GLY A 103 5.30 -2.73 0.03
N THR A 104 4.83 -3.83 -0.59
CA THR A 104 5.65 -4.70 -1.44
C THR A 104 5.94 -4.07 -2.80
N GLY A 105 5.01 -3.27 -3.33
CA GLY A 105 5.15 -2.52 -4.59
C GLY A 105 5.68 -1.10 -4.43
N ASP A 106 5.84 -0.63 -3.20
CA ASP A 106 6.26 0.74 -2.90
C ASP A 106 7.79 0.85 -2.88
N PHE A 107 8.36 1.78 -3.63
CA PHE A 107 9.81 2.03 -3.62
C PHE A 107 10.27 2.55 -2.26
N PHE A 108 9.57 3.56 -1.74
CA PHE A 108 9.80 4.10 -0.42
C PHE A 108 9.07 3.27 0.64
N GLY A 109 9.61 3.26 1.85
CA GLY A 109 8.95 2.67 3.01
C GLY A 109 9.13 1.17 3.16
N PRO A 110 8.61 0.63 4.29
CA PRO A 110 8.83 -0.75 4.69
C PRO A 110 8.01 -1.75 3.87
N VAL A 111 8.20 -3.03 4.17
CA VAL A 111 7.18 -4.07 3.94
C VAL A 111 6.50 -4.36 5.28
N VAL A 112 5.18 -4.30 5.32
CA VAL A 112 4.39 -4.53 6.55
C VAL A 112 3.51 -5.75 6.35
N VAL A 113 3.57 -6.69 7.29
CA VAL A 113 2.65 -7.83 7.37
C VAL A 113 1.84 -7.70 8.64
N CYS A 114 0.55 -7.93 8.55
CA CYS A 114 -0.30 -8.11 9.72
C CYS A 114 -0.97 -9.49 9.67
N ALA A 115 -1.10 -10.11 10.83
CA ALA A 115 -2.04 -11.19 11.04
C ALA A 115 -3.06 -10.76 12.09
N THR A 116 -4.31 -11.20 11.94
CA THR A 116 -5.39 -11.01 12.92
C THR A 116 -5.92 -12.36 13.36
N TYR A 117 -6.46 -12.44 14.56
CA TYR A 117 -7.19 -13.58 15.08
C TYR A 117 -8.60 -13.11 15.41
N LEU A 118 -9.59 -13.70 14.74
CA LEU A 118 -11.00 -13.40 14.91
C LEU A 118 -11.74 -14.57 15.55
N THR A 119 -12.71 -14.23 16.39
CA THR A 119 -13.70 -15.16 16.94
C THR A 119 -15.09 -14.88 16.34
N PRO A 120 -16.07 -15.79 16.47
CA PRO A 120 -17.44 -15.54 16.01
C PRO A 120 -18.06 -14.25 16.59
N GLY A 121 -17.66 -13.86 17.80
CA GLY A 121 -18.13 -12.64 18.48
C GLY A 121 -17.59 -11.32 17.90
N ASP A 122 -16.61 -11.37 16.99
CA ASP A 122 -16.01 -10.18 16.38
C ASP A 122 -16.72 -9.75 15.09
N TYR A 123 -17.36 -10.69 14.38
CA TYR A 123 -17.91 -10.47 13.04
C TYR A 123 -18.91 -9.34 12.97
N ALA A 124 -19.89 -9.31 13.87
CA ALA A 124 -20.94 -8.28 13.87
C ALA A 124 -20.35 -6.87 14.05
N PHE A 125 -19.34 -6.73 14.90
CA PHE A 125 -18.66 -5.47 15.13
C PHE A 125 -17.79 -5.07 13.93
N LEU A 126 -16.93 -5.96 13.44
CA LEU A 126 -16.10 -5.65 12.28
C LEU A 126 -16.95 -5.33 11.05
N GLU A 127 -18.09 -5.99 10.92
CA GLU A 127 -19.06 -5.66 9.91
C GLU A 127 -19.66 -4.25 10.11
N SER A 128 -20.04 -3.86 11.33
CA SER A 128 -20.58 -2.51 11.60
C SER A 128 -19.56 -1.40 11.37
N GLU A 129 -18.29 -1.66 11.68
CA GLU A 129 -17.18 -0.71 11.45
C GLU A 129 -16.77 -0.61 9.97
N GLY A 130 -17.44 -1.33 9.07
CA GLY A 130 -17.17 -1.23 7.63
C GLY A 130 -15.90 -1.94 7.18
N VAL A 131 -15.39 -2.91 7.95
CA VAL A 131 -14.28 -3.77 7.50
C VAL A 131 -14.70 -4.49 6.22
N LYS A 132 -13.97 -4.21 5.15
CA LYS A 132 -14.13 -4.76 3.81
C LYS A 132 -12.75 -4.73 3.12
N ASP A 133 -12.74 -5.07 1.82
CA ASP A 133 -11.55 -4.94 0.99
C ASP A 133 -10.93 -3.54 1.10
N SER A 134 -9.68 -3.48 1.57
CA SER A 134 -8.92 -2.26 1.84
C SER A 134 -8.69 -1.44 0.58
N LYS A 135 -8.63 -2.07 -0.60
CA LYS A 135 -8.45 -1.41 -1.90
C LYS A 135 -9.61 -0.47 -2.25
N SER A 136 -10.78 -0.66 -1.62
CA SER A 136 -11.96 0.19 -1.80
C SER A 136 -12.08 1.33 -0.78
N LEU A 137 -11.08 1.49 0.11
CA LEU A 137 -11.07 2.45 1.20
C LEU A 137 -9.99 3.51 0.98
N MET A 138 -10.31 4.76 1.31
CA MET A 138 -9.33 5.85 1.36
C MET A 138 -8.44 5.73 2.61
N ASP A 139 -7.23 6.28 2.57
CA ASP A 139 -6.26 6.22 3.68
C ASP A 139 -6.84 6.75 5.01
N GLU A 140 -7.69 7.79 4.96
CA GLU A 140 -8.38 8.34 6.14
C GLU A 140 -9.38 7.34 6.73
N GLN A 141 -10.10 6.61 5.87
CA GLN A 141 -11.03 5.56 6.29
C GLN A 141 -10.27 4.37 6.89
N ILE A 142 -9.16 3.97 6.28
CA ILE A 142 -8.26 2.94 6.81
C ILE A 142 -7.80 3.30 8.22
N THR A 143 -7.30 4.52 8.41
CA THR A 143 -6.80 5.00 9.70
C THR A 143 -7.91 5.00 10.76
N SER A 144 -9.10 5.49 10.38
CA SER A 144 -10.27 5.52 11.26
C SER A 144 -10.70 4.10 11.68
N ILE A 145 -10.91 3.20 10.71
CA ILE A 145 -11.34 1.82 10.97
C ILE A 145 -10.29 1.07 11.78
N ALA A 146 -9.00 1.17 11.41
CA ALA A 146 -7.90 0.53 12.14
C ALA A 146 -7.90 0.93 13.62
N SER A 147 -8.09 2.22 13.92
CA SER A 147 -8.13 2.73 15.29
C SER A 147 -9.27 2.14 16.14
N LEU A 148 -10.38 1.78 15.50
CA LEU A 148 -11.56 1.18 16.14
C LEU A 148 -11.40 -0.34 16.34
N ILE A 149 -10.80 -1.03 15.37
CA ILE A 149 -10.73 -2.51 15.40
C ILE A 149 -9.51 -3.04 16.16
N MET A 150 -8.37 -2.35 16.13
CA MET A 150 -7.12 -2.81 16.78
C MET A 150 -7.25 -3.05 18.29
N PRO A 151 -7.98 -2.25 19.08
CA PRO A 151 -8.17 -2.50 20.51
C PRO A 151 -8.96 -3.77 20.83
N ARG A 152 -9.81 -4.24 19.89
CA ARG A 152 -10.69 -5.40 20.09
C ARG A 152 -10.11 -6.68 19.49
N VAL A 153 -9.51 -6.57 18.31
CA VAL A 153 -8.99 -7.72 17.57
C VAL A 153 -7.58 -8.06 18.00
N SER A 154 -7.33 -9.30 18.39
CA SER A 154 -5.96 -9.77 18.61
C SER A 154 -5.21 -9.78 17.29
N HIS A 155 -4.14 -9.00 17.18
CA HIS A 155 -3.36 -8.87 15.96
C HIS A 155 -1.85 -8.93 16.21
N GLN A 156 -1.09 -9.13 15.14
CA GLN A 156 0.37 -9.09 15.14
C GLN A 156 0.85 -8.38 13.88
N ILE A 157 1.43 -7.19 14.07
CA ILE A 157 2.09 -6.43 13.00
C ILE A 157 3.58 -6.77 13.01
N LEU A 158 4.17 -6.93 11.83
CA LEU A 158 5.60 -7.02 11.61
C LEU A 158 5.99 -5.99 10.55
N VAL A 159 6.85 -5.05 10.92
CA VAL A 159 7.40 -4.04 10.02
C VAL A 159 8.82 -4.46 9.66
N THR A 160 9.10 -4.58 8.36
CA THR A 160 10.46 -4.72 7.83
C THR A 160 10.87 -3.38 7.25
N ASP A 161 11.61 -2.60 8.04
CA ASP A 161 12.16 -1.33 7.59
C ASP A 161 13.10 -1.48 6.38
N ASN A 162 13.38 -0.37 5.70
CA ASN A 162 14.17 -0.38 4.47
C ASN A 162 15.59 -0.90 4.67
N HIS A 163 16.24 -0.58 5.79
CA HIS A 163 17.59 -1.08 6.07
C HIS A 163 17.59 -2.61 6.16
N LYS A 164 16.66 -3.16 6.95
CA LYS A 164 16.49 -4.60 7.10
C LYS A 164 16.09 -5.27 5.80
N TYR A 165 15.20 -4.65 5.03
CA TYR A 165 14.80 -5.13 3.72
C TYR A 165 16.03 -5.23 2.78
N ASN A 166 16.81 -4.16 2.69
CA ASN A 166 18.00 -4.11 1.84
C ASN A 166 19.07 -5.12 2.29
N ASP A 167 19.24 -5.34 3.60
CA ASP A 167 20.07 -6.43 4.15
C ASP A 167 19.60 -7.81 3.66
N LEU A 168 18.29 -8.08 3.70
CA LEU A 168 17.73 -9.36 3.24
C LEU A 168 17.95 -9.55 1.74
N ILE A 169 17.79 -8.50 0.93
CA ILE A 169 18.10 -8.56 -0.50
C ILE A 169 19.58 -8.87 -0.74
N ARG A 170 20.50 -8.24 0.01
CA ARG A 170 21.95 -8.53 -0.06
C ARG A 170 22.26 -9.99 0.31
N LEU A 171 21.48 -10.59 1.20
CA LEU A 171 21.56 -12.01 1.56
C LEU A 171 20.90 -12.96 0.54
N GLY A 172 20.45 -12.44 -0.60
CA GLY A 172 19.84 -13.23 -1.69
C GLY A 172 18.37 -13.58 -1.45
N TYR A 173 17.68 -12.89 -0.55
CA TYR A 173 16.23 -13.05 -0.42
C TYR A 173 15.52 -12.33 -1.57
N ASN A 174 14.47 -12.94 -2.11
CA ASN A 174 13.53 -12.26 -3.00
C ASN A 174 12.28 -11.83 -2.21
N MET A 175 11.41 -11.02 -2.82
CA MET A 175 10.21 -10.50 -2.15
C MET A 175 9.31 -11.62 -1.60
N ASN A 176 9.05 -12.66 -2.39
CA ASN A 176 8.19 -13.79 -1.97
C ASN A 176 8.77 -14.54 -0.77
N LYS A 177 10.10 -14.70 -0.70
CA LYS A 177 10.78 -15.26 0.46
C LYS A 177 10.55 -14.35 1.67
N ILE A 178 10.82 -13.06 1.57
CA ILE A 178 10.60 -12.10 2.67
C ILE A 178 9.16 -12.18 3.18
N LYS A 179 8.17 -12.15 2.28
CA LYS A 179 6.75 -12.32 2.61
C LYS A 179 6.49 -13.63 3.34
N ALA A 180 6.94 -14.77 2.80
CA ALA A 180 6.74 -16.06 3.45
C ALA A 180 7.28 -16.10 4.89
N TYR A 181 8.46 -15.52 5.13
CA TYR A 181 9.02 -15.38 6.48
C TYR A 181 8.13 -14.54 7.39
N LEU A 182 7.67 -13.38 6.92
CA LEU A 182 6.87 -12.45 7.72
C LEU A 182 5.48 -13.01 8.04
N HIS A 183 4.77 -13.55 7.05
CA HIS A 183 3.46 -14.19 7.27
C HIS A 183 3.56 -15.34 8.26
N ASN A 184 4.51 -16.26 8.05
CA ASN A 184 4.72 -17.39 8.94
C ASN A 184 5.02 -16.93 10.39
N HIS A 185 5.89 -15.92 10.54
CA HIS A 185 6.25 -15.40 11.85
C HIS A 185 5.06 -14.72 12.55
N ALA A 186 4.26 -13.94 11.84
CA ALA A 186 3.06 -13.30 12.40
C ALA A 186 2.02 -14.34 12.83
N ILE A 187 1.79 -15.36 12.00
CA ILE A 187 0.89 -16.48 12.28
C ILE A 187 1.35 -17.26 13.52
N LEU A 188 2.63 -17.67 13.60
CA LEU A 188 3.16 -18.43 14.73
C LEU A 188 3.02 -17.67 16.05
N LYS A 189 3.25 -16.35 16.05
CA LYS A 189 3.05 -15.51 17.23
C LYS A 189 1.59 -15.52 17.71
N LEU A 190 0.62 -15.42 16.80
CA LEU A 190 -0.79 -15.47 17.15
C LEU A 190 -1.26 -16.85 17.60
N VAL A 191 -0.84 -17.91 16.88
CA VAL A 191 -1.13 -19.30 17.27
C VAL A 191 -0.61 -19.58 18.67
N SER A 192 0.63 -19.15 18.97
CA SER A 192 1.23 -19.29 20.30
C SER A 192 0.47 -18.48 21.36
N ARG A 193 0.11 -17.22 21.07
CA ARG A 193 -0.65 -16.34 21.98
C ARG A 193 -1.99 -16.95 22.38
N HIS A 194 -2.66 -17.61 21.44
CA HIS A 194 -3.95 -18.28 21.66
C HIS A 194 -3.81 -19.77 22.00
N LYS A 195 -2.61 -20.24 22.33
CA LYS A 195 -2.35 -21.63 22.77
C LYS A 195 -2.86 -22.70 21.79
N GLY A 196 -2.87 -22.40 20.49
CA GLY A 196 -3.36 -23.31 19.47
C GLY A 196 -4.89 -23.38 19.34
N ASP A 197 -5.65 -22.54 20.04
CA ASP A 197 -7.11 -22.41 19.89
C ASP A 197 -7.46 -21.68 18.58
N VAL A 198 -7.10 -22.29 17.45
CA VAL A 198 -7.23 -21.75 16.09
C VAL A 198 -7.75 -22.87 15.19
N GLU A 199 -8.87 -22.64 14.51
CA GLU A 199 -9.50 -23.65 13.66
C GLU A 199 -9.04 -23.54 12.21
N LYS A 200 -8.81 -22.32 11.71
CA LYS A 200 -8.28 -22.08 10.36
C LYS A 200 -7.26 -20.95 10.34
N VAL A 201 -6.28 -21.07 9.46
CA VAL A 201 -5.36 -20.00 9.09
C VAL A 201 -5.51 -19.76 7.59
N ILE A 202 -5.79 -18.51 7.22
CA ILE A 202 -6.00 -18.06 5.85
C ILE A 202 -4.93 -17.02 5.50
N VAL A 203 -4.31 -17.20 4.33
CA VAL A 203 -3.27 -16.30 3.80
C VAL A 203 -3.65 -15.95 2.36
N ASP A 204 -3.54 -14.67 1.98
CA ASP A 204 -3.69 -14.28 0.58
C ASP A 204 -2.57 -14.91 -0.27
N GLU A 205 -2.93 -15.54 -1.37
CA GLU A 205 -2.00 -16.36 -2.15
C GLU A 205 -1.08 -15.49 -3.01
N PHE A 206 0.10 -15.16 -2.47
CA PHE A 206 1.15 -14.43 -3.20
C PHE A 206 2.19 -15.31 -3.90
N CYS A 207 2.23 -16.59 -3.55
CA CYS A 207 3.03 -17.60 -4.23
C CYS A 207 2.39 -18.97 -4.00
N SER A 208 2.74 -19.95 -4.83
CA SER A 208 2.17 -21.29 -4.65
C SER A 208 2.57 -21.88 -3.30
N LYS A 209 1.68 -22.69 -2.72
CA LYS A 209 1.90 -23.42 -1.46
C LYS A 209 3.29 -24.07 -1.37
N ASN A 210 3.72 -24.75 -2.44
CA ASN A 210 5.03 -25.41 -2.49
C ASN A 210 6.19 -24.42 -2.36
N HIS A 211 6.13 -23.27 -3.02
CA HIS A 211 7.15 -22.24 -2.89
C HIS A 211 7.15 -21.61 -1.50
N TYR A 212 5.97 -21.33 -0.93
CA TYR A 212 5.86 -20.81 0.43
C TYR A 212 6.62 -21.68 1.43
N PHE A 213 6.36 -23.00 1.42
CA PHE A 213 7.05 -23.93 2.33
C PHE A 213 8.53 -24.13 1.96
N ALA A 214 8.87 -24.12 0.66
CA ALA A 214 10.28 -24.20 0.24
C ALA A 214 11.11 -23.03 0.77
N TYR A 215 10.55 -21.81 0.81
CA TYR A 215 11.21 -20.64 1.40
C TYR A 215 11.48 -20.78 2.90
N LEU A 216 10.73 -21.65 3.58
CA LEU A 216 10.72 -21.81 5.04
C LEU A 216 11.32 -23.14 5.51
N LYS A 217 12.00 -23.89 4.62
CA LYS A 217 12.51 -25.25 4.89
C LYS A 217 13.30 -25.41 6.20
N ASP A 218 14.06 -24.38 6.59
CA ASP A 218 14.91 -24.38 7.79
C ASP A 218 14.31 -23.58 8.97
N LYS A 219 12.98 -23.46 9.01
CA LYS A 219 12.24 -22.67 10.00
C LYS A 219 11.15 -23.49 10.64
N GLN A 220 10.72 -23.05 11.83
CA GLN A 220 9.43 -23.49 12.37
C GLN A 220 8.33 -22.94 11.46
N VAL A 221 7.37 -23.77 11.09
CA VAL A 221 6.29 -23.40 10.18
C VAL A 221 4.94 -23.86 10.72
N TYR A 222 3.91 -23.05 10.49
CA TYR A 222 2.53 -23.49 10.64
C TYR A 222 2.04 -24.15 9.34
N GLU A 223 1.70 -25.44 9.38
CA GLU A 223 1.46 -26.23 8.16
C GLU A 223 0.01 -26.15 7.64
N ASN A 224 -0.98 -26.00 8.53
CA ASN A 224 -2.40 -26.07 8.19
C ASN A 224 -2.95 -24.73 7.67
N ILE A 225 -2.37 -24.24 6.56
CA ILE A 225 -2.72 -22.97 5.93
C ILE A 225 -3.62 -23.19 4.71
N ILE A 226 -4.68 -22.39 4.64
CA ILE A 226 -5.48 -22.17 3.44
C ILE A 226 -4.89 -20.98 2.68
N PHE A 227 -4.31 -21.27 1.52
CA PHE A 227 -3.91 -20.24 0.56
C PHE A 227 -5.09 -19.95 -0.34
N GLN A 228 -5.46 -18.69 -0.44
CA GLN A 228 -6.62 -18.26 -1.21
C GLN A 228 -6.26 -16.99 -2.00
N THR A 229 -6.57 -16.97 -3.29
CA THR A 229 -6.53 -15.73 -4.08
C THR A 229 -7.64 -14.77 -3.68
N GLU A 230 -7.32 -13.48 -3.56
CA GLU A 230 -8.26 -12.42 -3.17
C GLU A 230 -8.90 -12.73 -1.81
N ALA A 231 -8.09 -13.23 -0.88
CA ALA A 231 -8.57 -13.71 0.40
C ALA A 231 -9.25 -12.60 1.22
N GLU A 232 -8.79 -11.35 1.10
CA GLU A 232 -9.37 -10.16 1.73
C GLU A 232 -10.83 -9.90 1.30
N SER A 233 -11.21 -10.31 0.10
CA SER A 233 -12.59 -10.17 -0.39
C SER A 233 -13.53 -11.26 0.16
N LYS A 234 -12.95 -12.42 0.53
CA LYS A 234 -13.66 -13.66 0.91
C LYS A 234 -13.66 -13.94 2.41
N TYR A 235 -12.66 -13.44 3.14
CA TYR A 235 -12.41 -13.73 4.55
C TYR A 235 -12.22 -12.42 5.33
N LEU A 236 -13.08 -12.18 6.33
CA LEU A 236 -13.07 -10.96 7.14
C LEU A 236 -11.81 -10.85 7.99
N SER A 237 -11.25 -12.00 8.40
CA SER A 237 -9.97 -12.05 9.11
C SER A 237 -8.82 -11.49 8.26
N VAL A 238 -8.78 -11.81 6.97
CA VAL A 238 -7.78 -11.27 6.05
C VAL A 238 -8.06 -9.79 5.75
N ALA A 239 -9.32 -9.41 5.55
CA ALA A 239 -9.69 -7.99 5.38
C ALA A 239 -9.26 -7.12 6.57
N ALA A 240 -9.49 -7.58 7.80
CA ALA A 240 -9.06 -6.89 9.01
C ALA A 240 -7.52 -6.78 9.08
N ALA A 241 -6.81 -7.84 8.68
CA ALA A 241 -5.34 -7.82 8.61
C ALA A 241 -4.84 -6.81 7.58
N SER A 242 -5.47 -6.74 6.40
CA SER A 242 -5.16 -5.78 5.34
C SER A 242 -5.30 -4.33 5.81
N ILE A 243 -6.41 -4.00 6.47
CA ILE A 243 -6.66 -2.65 7.01
C ILE A 243 -5.59 -2.27 8.05
N ILE A 244 -5.30 -3.17 9.00
CA ILE A 244 -4.30 -2.90 10.05
C ILE A 244 -2.89 -2.78 9.45
N ALA A 245 -2.54 -3.63 8.47
CA ALA A 245 -1.26 -3.53 7.77
C ALA A 245 -1.11 -2.20 7.04
N ARG A 246 -2.17 -1.76 6.32
CA ARG A 246 -2.20 -0.48 5.59
C ARG A 246 -2.07 0.72 6.53
N ASP A 247 -2.81 0.74 7.65
CA ASP A 247 -2.67 1.80 8.67
C ASP A 247 -1.24 1.86 9.23
N ALA A 248 -0.65 0.71 9.58
CA ALA A 248 0.73 0.66 10.06
C ALA A 248 1.72 1.16 9.00
N PHE A 249 1.55 0.77 7.74
CA PHE A 249 2.38 1.27 6.64
C PHE A 249 2.27 2.78 6.44
N LEU A 250 1.07 3.35 6.48
CA LEU A 250 0.85 4.80 6.38
C LEU A 250 1.55 5.56 7.51
N LYS A 251 1.53 5.02 8.74
CA LYS A 251 2.25 5.58 9.90
C LYS A 251 3.75 5.54 9.71
N GLU A 252 4.30 4.42 9.21
CA GLU A 252 5.73 4.31 8.90
C GLU A 252 6.15 5.28 7.78
N MET A 253 5.31 5.46 6.75
CA MET A 253 5.54 6.44 5.69
C MET A 253 5.56 7.88 6.21
N ALA A 254 4.67 8.22 7.14
CA ALA A 254 4.66 9.52 7.81
C ALA A 254 5.95 9.73 8.62
N ILE A 255 6.37 8.74 9.43
CA ILE A 255 7.62 8.79 10.20
C ILE A 255 8.83 9.00 9.29
N LEU A 256 8.91 8.27 8.18
CA LEU A 256 10.01 8.42 7.22
C LEU A 256 9.98 9.79 6.55
N SER A 257 8.81 10.26 6.14
CA SER A 257 8.61 11.59 5.53
C SER A 257 9.06 12.70 6.47
N ASP A 258 8.66 12.64 7.75
CA ASP A 258 9.05 13.60 8.78
C ASP A 258 10.55 13.57 9.03
N LYS A 259 11.16 12.38 9.10
CA LYS A 259 12.60 12.21 9.28
C LYS A 259 13.40 12.85 8.16
N ILE A 260 12.92 12.78 6.91
CA ILE A 260 13.61 13.40 5.77
C ILE A 260 13.14 14.84 5.51
N GLY A 261 12.02 15.29 6.07
CA GLY A 261 11.44 16.61 5.80
C GLY A 261 10.91 16.78 4.37
N ILE A 262 10.59 15.67 3.70
CA ILE A 262 10.02 15.61 2.34
C ILE A 262 8.98 14.50 2.38
N ARG A 263 7.80 14.71 1.82
CA ARG A 263 6.80 13.65 1.78
C ARG A 263 7.21 12.59 0.78
N LEU A 264 7.14 11.34 1.21
CA LEU A 264 7.41 10.20 0.36
C LEU A 264 6.12 9.75 -0.34
N PRO A 265 6.04 9.82 -1.68
CA PRO A 265 4.90 9.29 -2.42
C PRO A 265 4.89 7.76 -2.36
N LEU A 266 3.69 7.19 -2.46
CA LEU A 266 3.49 5.74 -2.53
C LEU A 266 3.80 5.21 -3.94
N GLY A 267 3.88 3.88 -4.07
CA GLY A 267 4.10 3.17 -5.32
C GLY A 267 5.54 3.22 -5.83
N ALA A 268 5.70 3.07 -7.14
CA ALA A 268 6.98 3.05 -7.84
C ALA A 268 6.91 3.76 -9.21
N GLY A 269 5.97 4.69 -9.37
CA GLY A 269 5.76 5.44 -10.60
C GLY A 269 6.71 6.65 -10.76
N PRO A 270 6.52 7.47 -11.80
CA PRO A 270 7.40 8.61 -12.06
C PRO A 270 7.45 9.65 -10.91
N ALA A 271 6.42 9.72 -10.06
CA ALA A 271 6.39 10.59 -8.86
C ALA A 271 7.48 10.26 -7.88
N VAL A 272 7.66 8.97 -7.69
CA VAL A 272 8.68 8.40 -6.84
C VAL A 272 10.06 8.73 -7.39
N ASP A 273 10.24 8.66 -8.71
CA ASP A 273 11.50 9.00 -9.37
C ASP A 273 11.84 10.50 -9.20
N LEU A 274 10.86 11.40 -9.37
CA LEU A 274 11.05 12.84 -9.17
C LEU A 274 11.39 13.21 -7.72
N ILE A 275 10.62 12.68 -6.76
CA ILE A 275 10.89 12.90 -5.33
C ILE A 275 12.24 12.26 -4.95
N GLY A 276 12.56 11.10 -5.51
CA GLY A 276 13.87 10.47 -5.36
C GLY A 276 15.01 11.35 -5.88
N LYS A 277 14.89 11.95 -7.07
CA LYS A 277 15.88 12.90 -7.59
C LYS A 277 16.08 14.08 -6.63
N ARG A 278 14.99 14.66 -6.13
CA ARG A 278 15.06 15.76 -5.14
C ARG A 278 15.82 15.32 -3.88
N ILE A 279 15.49 14.16 -3.32
CA ILE A 279 16.15 13.60 -2.14
C ILE A 279 17.65 13.37 -2.42
N ALA A 280 18.01 12.85 -3.59
CA ALA A 280 19.39 12.62 -3.96
C ALA A 280 20.20 13.93 -4.05
N LEU A 281 19.61 14.99 -4.61
CA LEU A 281 20.23 16.32 -4.68
C LEU A 281 20.41 16.97 -3.30
N GLU A 282 19.41 16.87 -2.42
CA GLU A 282 19.42 17.54 -1.11
C GLU A 282 20.19 16.77 -0.02
N LYS A 283 20.17 15.43 -0.07
CA LYS A 283 20.63 14.57 1.03
C LYS A 283 21.66 13.51 0.61
N GLY A 284 21.91 13.36 -0.68
CA GLY A 284 22.81 12.36 -1.23
C GLY A 284 22.22 10.94 -1.29
N PHE A 285 22.87 10.06 -2.04
CA PHE A 285 22.37 8.70 -2.30
C PHE A 285 22.43 7.74 -1.10
N SER A 286 23.22 8.05 -0.06
CA SER A 286 23.36 7.18 1.11
C SER A 286 22.07 7.06 1.93
N VAL A 287 21.15 8.04 1.83
CA VAL A 287 19.90 8.03 2.58
C VAL A 287 18.92 6.95 2.10
N PHE A 288 19.03 6.53 0.83
CA PHE A 288 18.09 5.57 0.22
C PHE A 288 18.09 4.21 0.91
N ASP A 289 19.23 3.76 1.46
CA ASP A 289 19.28 2.48 2.18
C ASP A 289 18.36 2.47 3.41
N GLN A 290 18.04 3.64 3.97
CA GLN A 290 17.17 3.79 5.14
C GLN A 290 15.72 4.11 4.83
N ILE A 291 15.38 4.51 3.59
CA ILE A 291 14.04 4.99 3.24
C ILE A 291 13.43 4.28 2.02
N ALA A 292 14.23 3.53 1.26
CA ALA A 292 13.82 2.94 0.00
C ALA A 292 14.31 1.50 -0.18
N LYS A 293 13.64 0.77 -1.07
CA LYS A 293 14.00 -0.58 -1.52
C LYS A 293 15.00 -0.46 -2.68
N CYS A 294 16.29 -0.60 -2.38
CA CYS A 294 17.37 -0.21 -3.29
C CYS A 294 17.54 -1.11 -4.52
N ASN A 295 16.86 -2.26 -4.58
CA ASN A 295 16.84 -3.17 -5.73
C ASN A 295 15.75 -2.83 -6.76
N PHE A 296 14.97 -1.78 -6.55
CA PHE A 296 13.99 -1.32 -7.52
C PHE A 296 14.64 -0.49 -8.63
N LYS A 297 14.07 -0.57 -9.84
CA LYS A 297 14.53 0.21 -11.01
C LYS A 297 14.48 1.72 -10.79
N ASN A 298 13.61 2.20 -9.90
CA ASN A 298 13.53 3.62 -9.52
C ASN A 298 14.90 4.18 -9.13
N LEU A 299 15.71 3.44 -8.35
CA LEU A 299 17.03 3.94 -7.94
C LEU A 299 17.99 4.12 -9.12
N GLU A 300 17.92 3.26 -10.14
CA GLU A 300 18.70 3.39 -11.38
C GLU A 300 18.24 4.60 -12.19
N LYS A 301 16.92 4.78 -12.34
CA LYS A 301 16.34 5.96 -13.00
C LYS A 301 16.75 7.25 -12.32
N ILE A 302 16.64 7.32 -10.99
CA ILE A 302 17.06 8.49 -10.20
C ILE A 302 18.53 8.82 -10.46
N LYS A 303 19.42 7.81 -10.49
CA LYS A 303 20.84 8.02 -10.84
C LYS A 303 21.05 8.54 -12.26
N ALA A 304 20.25 8.09 -13.21
CA ALA A 304 20.32 8.54 -14.60
C ALA A 304 19.78 9.96 -14.82
N MET A 305 18.96 10.48 -13.90
CA MET A 305 18.39 11.84 -13.97
C MET A 305 19.29 12.90 -13.31
N MET A 306 20.43 12.51 -12.73
CA MET A 306 21.43 13.37 -12.08
C MET A 306 22.51 13.81 -13.07
#